data_AF-Q9H2X3-F1
#
_entry.id   AF-Q9H2X3-F1
#
_cell.length_a   1.000
_cell.length_b   1.000
_cell.length_c   1.000
_cell.angle_alpha   90.00
_cell.angle_beta   90.00
_cell.angle_gamma   90.00
#
_symmetry.space_group_name_H-M   'P 1'
#
loop_
_entity.id
_entity.type
_entity.pdbx_description
1 polymer ?
#
loop_
_entity_poly.entity_id
_entity_poly.type
_entity_poly.pdbx_seq_one_letter_code
_entity_poly.pdbx_strand_id
1 'polypeptide(L)'
;MSDSKEPRVQQLGLLEEDPTTSGIRLFPRDFQFQQIHGHKSSTGCLGHGALVLQLLSFMLLAGVLVAILVQVSKVPSSLSQEQSEQDAIYQNLTQLKAAVGELSEKSKLQEIYQELTQLKAAVGELPEKSKLQEIYQELTRLKAAVGELPEKSKLQEIYQELTRLKAAVGELPEKSKLQEIYQELTRLKAAVGELPEKSKLQEIYQELTELKAAVGELPEKSKLQEIYQELTQLKAAVGELPDQSKQQQIYQELTDLKTAFERLCRHCPKDWTFFQGNCYFMSNSQRNWHDSVTACQEVRAQLVVIKTAEEQNFLQLQTSRSNRFSWMGLSDLNQEGTWQWVDGSPLSPSFQRYWNSGEPNNSGNEDCAEFSGSGWNDNRCDVDNYWICKKPAACFRDE
;
A
#
# COMPACT_ATOMS: atom_id res chain seq x y z
N MET A 1 16.40 -51.21 -15.74
CA MET A 1 15.36 -51.96 -16.47
C MET A 1 14.12 -51.08 -16.49
N SER A 2 13.54 -50.80 -17.66
CA SER A 2 12.40 -49.88 -17.89
C SER A 2 12.66 -48.42 -17.45
N ASP A 3 12.93 -47.41 -18.29
CA ASP A 3 12.67 -47.14 -19.72
C ASP A 3 11.24 -46.65 -20.06
N SER A 4 11.21 -45.52 -20.79
CA SER A 4 10.22 -45.03 -21.78
C SER A 4 9.10 -44.04 -21.42
N LYS A 5 9.32 -42.79 -21.89
CA LYS A 5 8.55 -42.05 -22.93
C LYS A 5 7.36 -41.13 -22.58
N GLU A 6 7.63 -39.83 -22.69
CA GLU A 6 6.87 -38.81 -23.47
C GLU A 6 7.04 -39.05 -25.02
N PRO A 7 6.55 -38.26 -26.03
CA PRO A 7 6.11 -36.82 -26.04
C PRO A 7 4.94 -36.46 -27.04
N ARG A 8 4.83 -35.15 -27.39
CA ARG A 8 4.18 -34.45 -28.56
C ARG A 8 2.75 -33.92 -28.37
N VAL A 9 2.41 -32.63 -28.54
CA VAL A 9 2.75 -31.53 -29.52
C VAL A 9 1.90 -31.52 -30.80
N GLN A 10 1.09 -30.46 -30.97
CA GLN A 10 0.77 -29.75 -32.24
C GLN A 10 -0.11 -28.50 -31.98
N GLN A 11 -0.30 -27.48 -32.86
CA GLN A 11 0.60 -26.58 -33.62
C GLN A 11 -0.24 -25.49 -34.37
N LEU A 12 0.34 -24.33 -34.74
CA LEU A 12 -0.16 -23.25 -35.64
C LEU A 12 -1.29 -22.31 -35.10
N GLY A 13 -1.28 -20.98 -35.38
CA GLY A 13 -0.21 -20.14 -35.94
C GLY A 13 -0.65 -18.70 -36.34
N LEU A 14 0.35 -17.81 -36.58
CA LEU A 14 0.46 -16.77 -37.65
C LEU A 14 -0.54 -15.56 -37.63
N LEU A 15 -0.22 -14.28 -37.94
CA LEU A 15 0.96 -13.44 -38.30
C LEU A 15 0.56 -11.94 -38.06
N GLU A 16 1.41 -11.01 -37.60
CA GLU A 16 2.17 -9.95 -38.34
C GLU A 16 1.40 -9.14 -39.44
N GLU A 17 1.64 -7.84 -39.75
CA GLU A 17 2.22 -6.66 -39.06
C GLU A 17 1.88 -5.36 -39.85
N ASP A 18 1.67 -4.24 -39.14
CA ASP A 18 2.01 -2.81 -39.41
C ASP A 18 1.82 -2.04 -40.78
N PRO A 19 1.93 -0.68 -40.79
CA PRO A 19 1.27 0.21 -41.78
C PRO A 19 2.21 0.95 -42.75
N THR A 20 1.70 1.87 -43.60
CA THR A 20 2.44 3.09 -44.07
C THR A 20 1.65 4.09 -44.96
N THR A 21 1.73 5.39 -44.61
CA THR A 21 2.13 6.55 -45.46
C THR A 21 1.25 7.15 -46.58
N SER A 22 1.33 8.51 -46.64
CA SER A 22 1.09 9.45 -47.78
C SER A 22 -0.29 10.12 -47.87
N GLY A 23 -0.43 11.45 -48.01
CA GLY A 23 0.57 12.52 -47.97
C GLY A 23 0.11 13.86 -48.58
N ILE A 24 0.91 14.91 -48.35
CA ILE A 24 1.19 16.01 -49.31
C ILE A 24 0.17 17.19 -49.49
N ARG A 25 0.55 18.35 -48.88
CA ARG A 25 0.64 19.73 -49.46
C ARG A 25 -0.66 20.57 -49.68
N LEU A 26 -0.72 21.91 -49.66
CA LEU A 26 0.28 23.03 -49.68
C LEU A 26 -0.23 24.33 -48.95
N PHE A 27 0.69 25.26 -48.66
CA PHE A 27 0.59 26.62 -48.04
C PHE A 27 0.17 27.75 -49.05
N PRO A 28 0.26 29.10 -48.78
CA PRO A 28 -0.17 29.99 -47.65
C PRO A 28 -0.76 31.40 -48.09
N ARG A 29 -0.85 32.36 -47.13
CA ARG A 29 -0.86 33.87 -47.29
C ARG A 29 -2.18 34.54 -47.77
N ASP A 30 -2.54 35.80 -47.45
CA ASP A 30 -1.84 36.92 -46.75
C ASP A 30 -2.77 37.94 -46.02
N PHE A 31 -2.18 38.64 -45.04
CA PHE A 31 -2.36 40.01 -44.47
C PHE A 31 -3.64 40.93 -44.55
N GLN A 32 -3.99 41.47 -43.35
CA GLN A 32 -4.29 42.88 -42.95
C GLN A 32 -5.67 43.62 -43.01
N PHE A 33 -6.20 43.90 -41.79
CA PHE A 33 -6.54 45.22 -41.14
C PHE A 33 -7.75 46.14 -41.50
N GLN A 34 -8.46 46.57 -40.43
CA GLN A 34 -9.22 47.85 -40.19
C GLN A 34 -10.46 48.21 -41.06
N GLN A 35 -11.53 48.91 -40.60
CA GLN A 35 -12.09 49.25 -39.27
C GLN A 35 -13.52 49.89 -39.41
N ILE A 36 -14.31 49.96 -38.30
CA ILE A 36 -15.28 51.05 -37.92
C ILE A 36 -16.78 51.08 -38.41
N HIS A 37 -17.68 51.07 -37.40
CA HIS A 37 -19.05 51.66 -37.22
C HIS A 37 -20.32 51.22 -38.02
N GLY A 38 -21.52 51.24 -37.37
CA GLY A 38 -22.80 51.11 -38.10
C GLY A 38 -24.18 51.45 -37.46
N HIS A 39 -24.62 50.87 -36.32
CA HIS A 39 -25.80 51.29 -35.49
C HIS A 39 -27.29 51.02 -35.94
N LYS A 40 -28.16 50.63 -34.96
CA LYS A 40 -29.65 50.78 -34.79
C LYS A 40 -30.64 49.65 -35.20
N SER A 41 -31.92 49.80 -34.80
CA SER A 41 -32.72 48.82 -34.01
C SER A 41 -34.26 48.80 -34.26
N SER A 42 -35.03 48.07 -33.39
CA SER A 42 -36.51 48.08 -33.14
C SER A 42 -37.40 47.10 -33.96
N THR A 43 -38.55 46.51 -33.53
CA THR A 43 -39.25 46.27 -32.21
C THR A 43 -40.44 45.27 -32.37
N GLY A 44 -40.95 44.60 -31.31
CA GLY A 44 -42.31 43.98 -31.29
C GLY A 44 -42.61 42.92 -30.19
N CYS A 45 -43.80 42.97 -29.54
CA CYS A 45 -44.18 42.18 -28.33
C CYS A 45 -45.37 41.21 -28.51
N LEU A 46 -45.51 40.17 -27.65
CA LEU A 46 -46.78 39.44 -27.42
C LEU A 46 -46.79 38.54 -26.14
N GLY A 47 -47.87 38.60 -25.34
CA GLY A 47 -48.38 37.45 -24.54
C GLY A 47 -48.05 37.32 -23.04
N HIS A 48 -48.79 37.99 -22.14
CA HIS A 48 -48.66 37.81 -20.68
C HIS A 48 -49.01 36.40 -20.14
N GLY A 49 -49.78 35.58 -20.87
CA GLY A 49 -50.04 34.19 -20.47
C GLY A 49 -48.79 33.30 -20.53
N ALA A 50 -47.90 33.56 -21.49
CA ALA A 50 -46.62 32.89 -21.58
C ALA A 50 -45.70 33.28 -20.41
N LEU A 51 -45.75 34.53 -19.96
CA LEU A 51 -44.99 35.02 -18.80
C LEU A 51 -45.35 34.28 -17.49
N VAL A 52 -46.63 33.99 -17.23
CA VAL A 52 -47.01 33.24 -16.01
C VAL A 52 -46.55 31.79 -16.07
N LEU A 53 -46.64 31.14 -17.25
CA LEU A 53 -46.16 29.77 -17.43
C LEU A 53 -44.62 29.69 -17.42
N GLN A 54 -43.94 30.70 -17.97
CA GLN A 54 -42.49 30.86 -17.86
C GLN A 54 -42.06 31.12 -16.41
N LEU A 55 -42.80 31.92 -15.63
CA LEU A 55 -42.52 32.16 -14.21
C LEU A 55 -42.69 30.88 -13.38
N LEU A 56 -43.76 30.10 -13.59
CA LEU A 56 -43.94 28.81 -12.91
C LEU A 56 -42.86 27.79 -13.32
N SER A 57 -42.48 27.76 -14.60
CA SER A 57 -41.34 26.96 -15.09
C SER A 57 -40.02 27.40 -14.44
N PHE A 58 -39.75 28.70 -14.35
CA PHE A 58 -38.58 29.26 -13.67
C PHE A 58 -38.56 28.94 -12.17
N MET A 59 -39.70 28.97 -11.48
CA MET A 59 -39.79 28.63 -10.06
C MET A 59 -39.52 27.13 -9.82
N LEU A 60 -40.01 26.25 -10.69
CA LEU A 60 -39.70 24.82 -10.66
C LEU A 60 -38.22 24.55 -11.00
N LEU A 61 -37.68 25.17 -12.04
CA LEU A 61 -36.27 25.08 -12.40
C LEU A 61 -35.36 25.61 -11.29
N ALA A 62 -35.73 26.72 -10.65
CA ALA A 62 -35.00 27.28 -9.50
C ALA A 62 -35.05 26.34 -8.29
N GLY A 63 -36.21 25.74 -7.99
CA GLY A 63 -36.34 24.74 -6.93
C GLY A 63 -35.47 23.50 -7.17
N VAL A 64 -35.44 23.00 -8.41
CA VAL A 64 -34.56 21.88 -8.82
C VAL A 64 -33.08 22.30 -8.77
N LEU A 65 -32.72 23.51 -9.21
CA LEU A 65 -31.35 24.03 -9.09
C LEU A 65 -30.91 24.11 -7.63
N VAL A 66 -31.77 24.61 -6.73
CA VAL A 66 -31.46 24.69 -5.30
C VAL A 66 -31.33 23.29 -4.69
N ALA A 67 -32.19 22.34 -5.06
CA ALA A 67 -32.05 20.94 -4.61
C ALA A 67 -30.74 20.30 -5.11
N ILE A 68 -30.34 20.55 -6.36
CA ILE A 68 -29.05 20.09 -6.91
C ILE A 68 -27.89 20.77 -6.17
N LEU A 69 -27.94 22.09 -5.96
CA LEU A 69 -26.91 22.82 -5.19
C LEU A 69 -26.80 22.34 -3.74
N VAL A 70 -27.90 21.95 -3.09
CA VAL A 70 -27.92 21.36 -1.75
C VAL A 70 -27.36 19.93 -1.71
N GLN A 71 -27.48 19.16 -2.80
CA GLN A 71 -26.81 17.86 -2.89
C GLN A 71 -25.34 17.98 -3.26
N VAL A 72 -24.98 18.93 -4.14
CA VAL A 72 -23.58 19.23 -4.49
C VAL A 72 -22.81 19.81 -3.30
N SER A 73 -23.47 20.57 -2.41
CA SER A 73 -22.88 21.03 -1.13
C SER A 73 -22.92 20.00 0.01
N LYS A 74 -23.43 18.78 -0.25
CA LYS A 74 -23.21 17.60 0.60
C LYS A 74 -22.07 16.69 0.12
N VAL A 75 -21.52 16.94 -1.07
CA VAL A 75 -20.22 16.37 -1.46
C VAL A 75 -19.16 17.02 -0.55
N PRO A 76 -18.26 16.26 0.07
CA PRO A 76 -17.27 16.83 0.98
C PRO A 76 -16.38 17.82 0.20
N SER A 77 -16.32 19.06 0.69
CA SER A 77 -15.54 20.16 0.10
C SER A 77 -14.03 19.90 0.03
N SER A 78 -13.54 18.84 0.68
CA SER A 78 -12.19 18.31 0.49
C SER A 78 -11.95 17.81 -0.94
N LEU A 79 -12.91 17.11 -1.54
CA LEU A 79 -12.71 16.44 -2.84
C LEU A 79 -12.52 17.46 -3.97
N SER A 80 -13.32 18.54 -3.97
CA SER A 80 -13.16 19.67 -4.89
C SER A 80 -11.85 20.43 -4.71
N GLN A 81 -11.27 20.41 -3.50
CA GLN A 81 -10.03 21.10 -3.19
C GLN A 81 -8.80 20.24 -3.57
N GLU A 82 -8.82 18.95 -3.26
CA GLU A 82 -7.81 17.97 -3.70
C GLU A 82 -7.67 17.97 -5.23
N GLN A 83 -8.80 17.94 -5.95
CA GLN A 83 -8.81 17.92 -7.41
C GLN A 83 -8.30 19.25 -8.00
N SER A 84 -8.63 20.39 -7.40
CA SER A 84 -8.08 21.71 -7.78
C SER A 84 -6.58 21.85 -7.50
N GLU A 85 -6.06 21.26 -6.42
CA GLU A 85 -4.63 21.32 -6.07
C GLU A 85 -3.82 20.40 -6.99
N GLN A 86 -4.34 19.21 -7.31
CA GLN A 86 -3.74 18.27 -8.26
C GLN A 86 -3.74 18.83 -9.70
N ASP A 87 -4.83 19.44 -10.16
CA ASP A 87 -4.92 20.10 -11.46
C ASP A 87 -3.92 21.26 -11.59
N ALA A 88 -3.73 22.05 -10.53
CA ALA A 88 -2.75 23.14 -10.51
C ALA A 88 -1.30 22.61 -10.64
N ILE A 89 -0.98 21.47 -10.01
CA ILE A 89 0.32 20.80 -10.16
C ILE A 89 0.51 20.29 -11.60
N TYR A 90 -0.50 19.65 -12.19
CA TYR A 90 -0.44 19.20 -13.59
C TYR A 90 -0.26 20.36 -14.58
N GLN A 91 -0.90 21.52 -14.35
CA GLN A 91 -0.68 22.71 -15.15
C GLN A 91 0.75 23.26 -15.00
N ASN A 92 1.28 23.34 -13.79
CA ASN A 92 2.66 23.79 -13.56
C ASN A 92 3.69 22.85 -14.22
N LEU A 93 3.52 21.52 -14.12
CA LEU A 93 4.35 20.54 -14.82
C LEU A 93 4.29 20.70 -16.35
N THR A 94 3.11 20.99 -16.89
CA THR A 94 2.92 21.20 -18.34
C THR A 94 3.59 22.51 -18.81
N GLN A 95 3.52 23.58 -18.02
CA GLN A 95 4.21 24.84 -18.31
C GLN A 95 5.73 24.72 -18.19
N LEU A 96 6.22 23.99 -17.18
CA LEU A 96 7.65 23.70 -17.02
C LEU A 96 8.19 22.86 -18.19
N LYS A 97 7.42 21.87 -18.66
CA LYS A 97 7.72 21.07 -19.86
C LYS A 97 7.82 21.94 -21.12
N ALA A 98 6.98 22.97 -21.25
CA ALA A 98 7.05 23.92 -22.35
C ALA A 98 8.29 24.83 -22.25
N ALA A 99 8.54 25.43 -21.08
CA ALA A 99 9.68 26.31 -20.83
C ALA A 99 11.04 25.61 -21.02
N VAL A 100 11.12 24.32 -20.66
CA VAL A 100 12.30 23.47 -20.92
C VAL A 100 12.52 23.23 -22.42
N GLY A 101 11.46 23.19 -23.23
CA GLY A 101 11.56 22.98 -24.68
C GLY A 101 12.17 24.13 -25.49
N GLU A 102 12.27 25.32 -24.89
CA GLU A 102 12.94 26.50 -25.45
C GLU A 102 14.48 26.45 -25.29
N LEU A 103 15.03 25.45 -24.58
CA LEU A 103 16.48 25.35 -24.30
C LEU A 103 17.27 24.78 -25.49
N SER A 104 18.36 25.46 -25.87
CA SER A 104 19.15 25.16 -27.07
C SER A 104 20.08 23.93 -26.98
N GLU A 105 20.37 23.39 -25.79
CA GLU A 105 21.23 22.21 -25.59
C GLU A 105 20.47 20.87 -25.66
N LYS A 106 20.39 20.28 -26.86
CA LYS A 106 19.66 19.03 -27.11
C LYS A 106 20.05 17.81 -26.24
N SER A 107 21.30 17.68 -25.80
CA SER A 107 21.76 16.45 -25.11
C SER A 107 21.21 16.32 -23.69
N LYS A 108 21.04 17.43 -22.97
CA LYS A 108 20.53 17.44 -21.58
C LYS A 108 19.02 17.64 -21.52
N LEU A 109 18.44 18.17 -22.60
CA LEU A 109 16.99 18.35 -22.76
C LEU A 109 16.22 17.02 -22.63
N GLN A 110 16.79 15.92 -23.11
CA GLN A 110 16.17 14.60 -23.05
C GLN A 110 16.10 14.03 -21.61
N GLU A 111 17.15 14.24 -20.81
CA GLU A 111 17.18 13.84 -19.39
C GLU A 111 16.12 14.61 -18.59
N ILE A 112 16.03 15.93 -18.79
CA ILE A 112 15.03 16.78 -18.12
C ILE A 112 13.60 16.37 -18.51
N TYR A 113 13.34 16.05 -19.78
CA TYR A 113 12.01 15.55 -20.20
C TYR A 113 11.65 14.19 -19.57
N GLN A 114 12.64 13.32 -19.36
CA GLN A 114 12.43 12.02 -18.75
C GLN A 114 12.09 12.15 -17.26
N GLU A 115 12.84 12.96 -16.52
CA GLU A 115 12.58 13.26 -15.11
C GLU A 115 11.22 13.98 -14.92
N LEU A 116 10.87 14.95 -15.77
CA LEU A 116 9.55 15.60 -15.75
C LEU A 116 8.39 14.62 -16.00
N THR A 117 8.62 13.57 -16.78
CA THR A 117 7.60 12.55 -17.08
C THR A 117 7.42 11.61 -15.88
N GLN A 118 8.50 11.21 -15.21
CA GLN A 118 8.46 10.42 -13.98
C GLN A 118 7.78 11.19 -12.84
N LEU A 119 8.11 12.46 -12.68
CA LEU A 119 7.50 13.37 -11.71
C LEU A 119 5.98 13.53 -11.93
N LYS A 120 5.54 13.60 -13.20
CA LYS A 120 4.11 13.66 -13.54
C LYS A 120 3.36 12.39 -13.11
N ALA A 121 3.97 11.21 -13.22
CA ALA A 121 3.37 9.97 -12.77
C ALA A 121 3.26 9.93 -11.23
N ALA A 122 4.35 10.25 -10.52
CA ALA A 122 4.40 10.22 -9.05
C ALA A 122 3.38 11.16 -8.37
N VAL A 123 3.07 12.31 -8.98
CA VAL A 123 2.02 13.23 -8.51
C VAL A 123 0.61 12.63 -8.63
N GLY A 124 0.39 11.70 -9.56
CA GLY A 124 -0.90 11.06 -9.77
C GLY A 124 -1.32 10.12 -8.63
N GLU A 125 -0.37 9.64 -7.84
CA GLU A 125 -0.53 8.54 -6.88
C GLU A 125 -0.45 8.98 -5.40
N LEU A 126 -0.45 10.29 -5.13
CA LEU A 126 -0.26 10.88 -3.79
C LEU A 126 -1.52 10.84 -2.90
N PRO A 127 -1.49 10.19 -1.71
CA PRO A 127 -2.62 10.18 -0.78
C PRO A 127 -2.49 11.14 0.42
N GLU A 128 -1.38 11.90 0.56
CA GLU A 128 -1.10 12.72 1.75
C GLU A 128 -1.13 14.24 1.48
N LYS A 129 -2.08 14.93 2.13
CA LYS A 129 -2.26 16.39 2.08
C LYS A 129 -1.03 17.22 2.47
N SER A 130 -0.21 16.75 3.41
CA SER A 130 0.98 17.48 3.89
C SER A 130 2.06 17.64 2.82
N LYS A 131 2.27 16.60 2.00
CA LYS A 131 3.32 16.57 0.96
C LYS A 131 2.90 17.27 -0.34
N LEU A 132 1.60 17.29 -0.63
CA LEU A 132 1.07 17.99 -1.81
C LEU A 132 1.37 19.51 -1.76
N GLN A 133 1.22 20.12 -0.59
CA GLN A 133 1.49 21.55 -0.39
C GLN A 133 2.98 21.91 -0.51
N GLU A 134 3.88 21.00 -0.11
CA GLU A 134 5.33 21.17 -0.25
C GLU A 134 5.76 21.08 -1.73
N ILE A 135 5.27 20.06 -2.45
CA ILE A 135 5.47 19.90 -3.90
C ILE A 135 4.97 21.12 -4.69
N TYR A 136 3.83 21.70 -4.30
CA TYR A 136 3.29 22.91 -4.92
C TYR A 136 4.19 24.15 -4.71
N GLN A 137 4.77 24.32 -3.52
CA GLN A 137 5.68 25.43 -3.23
C GLN A 137 6.97 25.33 -4.04
N GLU A 138 7.57 24.15 -4.12
CA GLU A 138 8.80 23.92 -4.89
C GLU A 138 8.57 24.10 -6.40
N LEU A 139 7.45 23.60 -6.95
CA LEU A 139 7.08 23.85 -8.35
C LEU A 139 6.88 25.34 -8.67
N THR A 140 6.36 26.10 -7.71
CA THR A 140 6.15 27.55 -7.83
C THR A 140 7.49 28.29 -7.83
N ARG A 141 8.45 27.87 -6.99
CA ARG A 141 9.83 28.39 -6.97
C ARG A 141 10.55 28.11 -8.30
N LEU A 142 10.53 26.85 -8.75
CA LEU A 142 11.16 26.43 -10.01
C LEU A 142 10.60 27.20 -11.22
N LYS A 143 9.28 27.41 -11.28
CA LYS A 143 8.64 28.22 -12.32
C LYS A 143 9.11 29.67 -12.33
N ALA A 144 9.31 30.29 -11.16
CA ALA A 144 9.84 31.65 -11.06
C ALA A 144 11.31 31.72 -11.50
N ALA A 145 12.16 30.82 -11.01
CA ALA A 145 13.58 30.76 -11.35
C ALA A 145 13.81 30.58 -12.87
N VAL A 146 13.07 29.67 -13.52
CA VAL A 146 13.17 29.43 -14.97
C VAL A 146 12.80 30.68 -15.80
N GLY A 147 11.97 31.59 -15.27
CA GLY A 147 11.57 32.82 -15.95
C GLY A 147 12.70 33.85 -16.09
N GLU A 148 13.53 34.04 -15.06
CA GLU A 148 14.40 35.23 -14.95
C GLU A 148 15.87 35.01 -15.37
N LEU A 149 16.30 33.77 -15.61
CA LEU A 149 17.72 33.42 -15.76
C LEU A 149 18.27 33.56 -17.21
N PRO A 150 19.53 33.98 -17.39
CA PRO A 150 20.27 33.83 -18.65
C PRO A 150 20.47 32.35 -19.03
N GLU A 151 20.53 32.03 -20.33
CA GLU A 151 20.60 30.63 -20.85
C GLU A 151 21.61 29.72 -20.13
N LYS A 152 22.80 30.22 -19.82
CA LYS A 152 23.85 29.42 -19.14
C LYS A 152 23.59 29.13 -17.67
N SER A 153 22.78 29.92 -16.97
CA SER A 153 22.45 29.70 -15.56
C SER A 153 21.19 28.84 -15.38
N LYS A 154 20.23 28.95 -16.30
CA LYS A 154 18.96 28.20 -16.29
C LYS A 154 19.14 26.71 -15.99
N LEU A 155 20.08 26.08 -16.68
CA LEU A 155 20.28 24.64 -16.62
C LEU A 155 20.71 24.13 -15.23
N GLN A 156 21.65 24.82 -14.57
CA GLN A 156 22.18 24.39 -13.28
C GLN A 156 21.14 24.54 -12.16
N GLU A 157 20.32 25.59 -12.23
CA GLU A 157 19.25 25.85 -11.27
C GLU A 157 18.09 24.85 -11.46
N ILE A 158 17.69 24.56 -12.71
CA ILE A 158 16.75 23.48 -13.05
C ILE A 158 17.22 22.15 -12.45
N TYR A 159 18.50 21.78 -12.59
CA TYR A 159 19.03 20.54 -12.02
C TYR A 159 19.01 20.50 -10.49
N GLN A 160 19.31 21.61 -9.80
CA GLN A 160 19.29 21.67 -8.34
C GLN A 160 17.86 21.54 -7.80
N GLU A 161 16.89 22.21 -8.41
CA GLU A 161 15.48 22.14 -8.01
C GLU A 161 14.85 20.77 -8.33
N LEU A 162 15.14 20.17 -9.50
CA LEU A 162 14.76 18.79 -9.79
C LEU A 162 15.31 17.80 -8.76
N THR A 163 16.54 18.01 -8.27
CA THR A 163 17.14 17.19 -7.22
C THR A 163 16.40 17.34 -5.88
N ARG A 164 16.01 18.56 -5.50
CA ARG A 164 15.20 18.82 -4.29
C ARG A 164 13.82 18.18 -4.39
N LEU A 165 13.13 18.36 -5.52
CA LEU A 165 11.80 17.82 -5.76
C LEU A 165 11.80 16.28 -5.75
N LYS A 166 12.85 15.67 -6.32
CA LYS A 166 13.08 14.21 -6.30
C LYS A 166 13.37 13.67 -4.89
N ALA A 167 13.99 14.47 -4.02
CA ALA A 167 14.16 14.12 -2.60
C ALA A 167 12.83 14.18 -1.83
N ALA A 168 12.04 15.25 -2.00
CA ALA A 168 10.74 15.40 -1.36
C ALA A 168 9.73 14.29 -1.76
N VAL A 169 9.68 13.94 -3.05
CA VAL A 169 8.90 12.78 -3.54
C VAL A 169 9.52 11.44 -3.06
N GLY A 170 10.82 11.42 -2.77
CA GLY A 170 11.53 10.26 -2.23
C GLY A 170 11.13 9.85 -0.81
N GLU A 171 10.54 10.76 -0.02
CA GLU A 171 10.07 10.50 1.36
C GLU A 171 8.63 9.95 1.43
N LEU A 172 8.15 9.33 0.34
CA LEU A 172 6.86 8.64 0.30
C LEU A 172 6.96 7.18 0.77
N PRO A 173 6.00 6.66 1.57
CA PRO A 173 6.20 5.42 2.36
C PRO A 173 6.19 4.09 1.58
N GLU A 174 6.21 4.14 0.25
CA GLU A 174 6.08 2.99 -0.64
C GLU A 174 7.45 2.43 -1.04
N LYS A 175 8.45 3.31 -1.25
CA LYS A 175 9.77 2.93 -1.76
C LYS A 175 10.57 2.06 -0.79
N SER A 176 10.32 2.21 0.51
CA SER A 176 10.95 1.41 1.57
C SER A 176 10.53 -0.07 1.54
N LYS A 177 9.27 -0.38 1.19
CA LYS A 177 8.73 -1.75 1.21
C LYS A 177 9.36 -2.62 0.12
N LEU A 178 9.40 -2.10 -1.11
CA LEU A 178 10.03 -2.78 -2.23
C LEU A 178 11.56 -2.87 -2.04
N GLN A 179 12.16 -1.85 -1.40
CA GLN A 179 13.57 -1.87 -1.02
C GLN A 179 13.89 -2.94 0.05
N GLU A 180 13.04 -3.15 1.06
CA GLU A 180 13.18 -4.22 2.07
C GLU A 180 13.21 -5.59 1.37
N ILE A 181 12.26 -5.88 0.47
CA ILE A 181 12.21 -7.15 -0.27
C ILE A 181 13.40 -7.30 -1.22
N TYR A 182 13.81 -6.25 -1.92
CA TYR A 182 15.03 -6.31 -2.75
C TYR A 182 16.30 -6.53 -1.92
N GLN A 183 16.36 -6.04 -0.68
CA GLN A 183 17.48 -6.31 0.24
C GLN A 183 17.50 -7.78 0.66
N GLU A 184 16.37 -8.35 1.10
CA GLU A 184 16.29 -9.77 1.47
C GLU A 184 16.55 -10.70 0.27
N LEU A 185 15.99 -10.42 -0.92
CA LEU A 185 16.32 -11.14 -2.16
C LEU A 185 17.82 -11.08 -2.50
N THR A 186 18.49 -9.95 -2.21
CA THR A 186 19.92 -9.80 -2.46
C THR A 186 20.75 -10.62 -1.48
N ARG A 187 20.35 -10.68 -0.20
CA ARG A 187 21.00 -11.55 0.81
C ARG A 187 20.81 -13.03 0.49
N LEU A 188 19.57 -13.46 0.20
CA LEU A 188 19.26 -14.83 -0.21
C LEU A 188 20.09 -15.25 -1.44
N LYS A 189 20.21 -14.39 -2.45
CA LYS A 189 21.06 -14.63 -3.62
C LYS A 189 22.55 -14.78 -3.28
N ALA A 190 23.05 -14.01 -2.30
CA ALA A 190 24.43 -14.11 -1.83
C ALA A 190 24.66 -15.41 -1.05
N ALA A 191 23.78 -15.75 -0.10
CA ALA A 191 23.86 -16.98 0.69
C ALA A 191 23.85 -18.24 -0.18
N VAL A 192 23.01 -18.25 -1.23
CA VAL A 192 22.98 -19.32 -2.23
C VAL A 192 24.29 -19.41 -3.03
N GLY A 193 24.93 -18.28 -3.35
CA GLY A 193 26.17 -18.25 -4.14
C GLY A 193 27.41 -18.81 -3.44
N GLU A 194 27.38 -18.97 -2.12
CA GLU A 194 28.45 -19.59 -1.34
C GLU A 194 28.38 -21.14 -1.34
N LEU A 195 27.43 -21.75 -2.07
CA LEU A 195 27.26 -23.22 -2.14
C LEU A 195 28.26 -23.88 -3.13
N PRO A 196 28.89 -25.02 -2.76
CA PRO A 196 29.94 -25.64 -3.57
C PRO A 196 29.46 -26.58 -4.71
N GLU A 197 28.17 -26.93 -4.77
CA GLU A 197 27.66 -27.91 -5.75
C GLU A 197 26.91 -27.28 -6.93
N LYS A 198 27.36 -27.52 -8.17
CA LYS A 198 26.85 -26.83 -9.36
C LYS A 198 25.47 -27.23 -9.87
N SER A 199 24.99 -28.45 -9.61
CA SER A 199 23.73 -28.94 -10.24
C SER A 199 22.49 -28.32 -9.61
N LYS A 200 22.28 -28.50 -8.30
CA LYS A 200 21.11 -27.94 -7.59
C LYS A 200 21.17 -26.42 -7.45
N LEU A 201 22.37 -25.85 -7.42
CA LEU A 201 22.58 -24.40 -7.37
C LEU A 201 21.96 -23.67 -8.56
N GLN A 202 21.89 -24.31 -9.74
CA GLN A 202 21.26 -23.70 -10.92
C GLN A 202 19.74 -23.60 -10.77
N GLU A 203 19.08 -24.61 -10.18
CA GLU A 203 17.64 -24.59 -9.87
C GLU A 203 17.33 -23.51 -8.83
N ILE A 204 18.05 -23.50 -7.71
CA ILE A 204 17.91 -22.49 -6.65
C ILE A 204 18.13 -21.05 -7.19
N TYR A 205 19.04 -20.86 -8.15
CA TYR A 205 19.23 -19.55 -8.80
C TYR A 205 18.13 -19.16 -9.80
N GLN A 206 17.49 -20.14 -10.46
CA GLN A 206 16.38 -19.90 -11.37
C GLN A 206 15.15 -19.43 -10.57
N GLU A 207 14.78 -20.18 -9.54
CA GLU A 207 13.75 -19.84 -8.54
C GLU A 207 13.94 -18.44 -7.97
N LEU A 208 15.16 -18.11 -7.52
CA LEU A 208 15.55 -16.78 -7.05
C LEU A 208 15.34 -15.66 -8.08
N THR A 209 15.54 -15.96 -9.36
CA THR A 209 15.41 -15.00 -10.45
C THR A 209 13.94 -14.75 -10.79
N GLU A 210 13.13 -15.81 -10.79
CA GLU A 210 11.69 -15.75 -11.00
C GLU A 210 10.98 -15.05 -9.85
N LEU A 211 11.33 -15.38 -8.60
CA LEU A 211 10.85 -14.69 -7.40
C LEU A 211 11.20 -13.19 -7.40
N LYS A 212 12.40 -12.83 -7.86
CA LYS A 212 12.79 -11.42 -8.05
C LYS A 212 11.96 -10.72 -9.13
N ALA A 213 11.66 -11.40 -10.24
CA ALA A 213 10.81 -10.86 -11.29
C ALA A 213 9.38 -10.63 -10.80
N ALA A 214 8.79 -11.62 -10.11
CA ALA A 214 7.45 -11.55 -9.54
C ALA A 214 7.29 -10.37 -8.56
N VAL A 215 8.29 -10.14 -7.70
CA VAL A 215 8.34 -8.99 -6.76
C VAL A 215 8.40 -7.64 -7.49
N GLY A 216 9.11 -7.54 -8.61
CA GLY A 216 9.19 -6.30 -9.40
C GLY A 216 7.90 -5.94 -10.15
N GLU A 217 6.93 -6.84 -10.17
CA GLU A 217 5.79 -6.88 -11.08
C GLU A 217 4.42 -6.91 -10.33
N LEU A 218 4.38 -6.49 -9.06
CA LEU A 218 3.19 -6.56 -8.20
C LEU A 218 2.15 -5.45 -8.46
N PRO A 219 1.08 -5.75 -9.21
CA PRO A 219 -0.27 -5.35 -8.78
C PRO A 219 -1.10 -6.45 -8.11
N GLU A 220 -2.08 -6.02 -7.30
CA GLU A 220 -2.70 -6.78 -6.21
C GLU A 220 -3.89 -7.69 -6.58
N LYS A 221 -3.68 -8.98 -6.95
CA LYS A 221 -4.63 -10.09 -6.56
C LYS A 221 -4.17 -11.52 -6.91
N SER A 222 -3.49 -11.74 -8.05
CA SER A 222 -3.18 -13.11 -8.53
C SER A 222 -1.79 -13.66 -8.18
N LYS A 223 -0.77 -12.78 -8.05
CA LYS A 223 0.66 -13.17 -7.95
C LYS A 223 1.10 -13.66 -6.56
N LEU A 224 0.26 -13.51 -5.54
CA LEU A 224 0.58 -13.90 -4.17
C LEU A 224 0.71 -15.42 -4.01
N GLN A 225 -0.20 -16.16 -4.66
CA GLN A 225 -0.22 -17.61 -4.60
C GLN A 225 0.98 -18.21 -5.35
N GLU A 226 1.34 -17.63 -6.50
CA GLU A 226 2.56 -17.95 -7.26
C GLU A 226 3.80 -17.75 -6.37
N ILE A 227 3.95 -16.58 -5.73
CA ILE A 227 5.09 -16.31 -4.83
C ILE A 227 5.16 -17.30 -3.64
N TYR A 228 4.02 -17.69 -3.06
CA TYR A 228 4.03 -18.74 -2.02
C TYR A 228 4.35 -20.13 -2.56
N GLN A 229 4.00 -20.44 -3.81
CA GLN A 229 4.41 -21.66 -4.49
C GLN A 229 5.93 -21.67 -4.70
N GLU A 230 6.53 -20.61 -5.26
CA GLU A 230 7.98 -20.56 -5.48
C GLU A 230 8.76 -20.57 -4.17
N LEU A 231 8.31 -19.85 -3.12
CA LEU A 231 8.90 -19.95 -1.78
C LEU A 231 8.83 -21.38 -1.21
N THR A 232 7.82 -22.17 -1.59
CA THR A 232 7.69 -23.58 -1.18
C THR A 232 8.62 -24.48 -1.99
N GLN A 233 8.72 -24.30 -3.31
CA GLN A 233 9.64 -25.04 -4.19
C GLN A 233 11.10 -24.78 -3.80
N LEU A 234 11.46 -23.51 -3.62
CA LEU A 234 12.78 -23.07 -3.17
C LEU A 234 13.14 -23.64 -1.78
N LYS A 235 12.19 -23.71 -0.85
CA LYS A 235 12.41 -24.36 0.46
C LYS A 235 12.63 -25.88 0.34
N ALA A 236 11.98 -26.54 -0.62
CA ALA A 236 12.21 -27.96 -0.89
C ALA A 236 13.61 -28.19 -1.49
N ALA A 237 14.01 -27.41 -2.49
CA ALA A 237 15.34 -27.50 -3.12
C ALA A 237 16.49 -27.28 -2.12
N VAL A 238 16.34 -26.28 -1.23
CA VAL A 238 17.29 -26.03 -0.11
C VAL A 238 17.32 -27.20 0.89
N GLY A 239 16.23 -27.95 1.01
CA GLY A 239 16.14 -29.17 1.82
C GLY A 239 17.06 -30.30 1.38
N GLU A 240 17.50 -30.29 0.13
CA GLU A 240 18.36 -31.35 -0.42
C GLU A 240 19.85 -30.98 -0.52
N LEU A 241 20.26 -29.89 0.13
CA LEU A 241 21.65 -29.47 0.23
C LEU A 241 22.42 -30.33 1.26
N PRO A 242 23.65 -30.79 0.97
CA PRO A 242 24.40 -31.66 1.87
C PRO A 242 25.00 -30.95 3.08
N ASP A 243 25.15 -29.62 3.04
CA ASP A 243 25.73 -28.80 4.10
C ASP A 243 24.61 -28.22 5.00
N GLN A 244 24.42 -28.83 6.17
CA GLN A 244 23.41 -28.41 7.15
C GLN A 244 23.58 -26.96 7.63
N SER A 245 24.82 -26.45 7.70
CA SER A 245 25.06 -25.07 8.15
C SER A 245 24.57 -24.06 7.11
N LYS A 246 24.83 -24.35 5.83
CA LYS A 246 24.36 -23.49 4.73
C LYS A 246 22.87 -23.66 4.47
N GLN A 247 22.34 -24.88 4.61
CA GLN A 247 20.90 -25.14 4.61
C GLN A 247 20.18 -24.30 5.68
N GLN A 248 20.68 -24.28 6.91
CA GLN A 248 20.10 -23.48 8.00
C GLN A 248 20.15 -21.98 7.71
N GLN A 249 21.27 -21.48 7.17
CA GLN A 249 21.40 -20.06 6.77
C GLN A 249 20.37 -19.69 5.69
N ILE A 250 20.22 -20.51 4.64
CA ILE A 250 19.28 -20.22 3.56
C ILE A 250 17.83 -20.34 4.03
N TYR A 251 17.52 -21.25 4.98
CA TYR A 251 16.20 -21.29 5.63
C TYR A 251 15.88 -20.06 6.47
N GLN A 252 16.88 -19.42 7.08
CA GLN A 252 16.68 -18.14 7.76
C GLN A 252 16.32 -17.05 6.75
N GLU A 253 17.13 -16.88 5.70
CA GLU A 253 16.89 -15.90 4.62
C GLU A 253 15.52 -16.10 3.92
N LEU A 254 15.10 -17.34 3.69
CA LEU A 254 13.75 -17.66 3.17
C LEU A 254 12.62 -17.29 4.14
N THR A 255 12.86 -17.43 5.45
CA THR A 255 11.88 -17.07 6.48
C THR A 255 11.76 -15.54 6.60
N ASP A 256 12.88 -14.83 6.51
CA ASP A 256 12.92 -13.37 6.52
C ASP A 256 12.29 -12.78 5.26
N LEU A 257 12.56 -13.34 4.07
CA LEU A 257 11.92 -12.96 2.82
C LEU A 257 10.40 -13.21 2.83
N LYS A 258 9.96 -14.38 3.33
CA LYS A 258 8.54 -14.67 3.54
C LYS A 258 7.90 -13.64 4.47
N THR A 259 8.58 -13.30 5.57
CA THR A 259 8.09 -12.32 6.56
C THR A 259 8.00 -10.91 5.94
N ALA A 260 8.99 -10.50 5.13
CA ALA A 260 8.95 -9.23 4.40
C ALA A 260 7.78 -9.16 3.40
N PHE A 261 7.46 -10.29 2.76
CA PHE A 261 6.30 -10.41 1.88
C PHE A 261 4.97 -10.35 2.64
N GLU A 262 4.84 -11.09 3.76
CA GLU A 262 3.66 -11.00 4.66
C GLU A 262 3.48 -9.58 5.23
N ARG A 263 4.55 -8.79 5.41
CA ARG A 263 4.48 -7.37 5.79
C ARG A 263 3.95 -6.43 4.69
N LEU A 264 3.86 -6.86 3.43
CA LEU A 264 3.12 -6.11 2.39
C LEU A 264 1.61 -6.24 2.59
N CYS A 265 1.16 -7.39 3.11
CA CYS A 265 -0.23 -7.67 3.36
C CYS A 265 -0.70 -6.89 4.60
N ARG A 266 -1.47 -5.81 4.38
CA ARG A 266 -1.93 -4.89 5.44
C ARG A 266 -3.43 -4.67 5.45
N HIS A 267 -4.19 -5.42 4.65
CA HIS A 267 -5.63 -5.33 4.63
C HIS A 267 -6.21 -6.02 5.86
N CYS A 268 -6.78 -5.22 6.77
CA CYS A 268 -7.56 -5.69 7.90
C CYS A 268 -9.04 -5.39 7.71
N PRO A 269 -9.95 -6.21 8.25
CA PRO A 269 -11.38 -5.88 8.25
C PRO A 269 -11.64 -4.57 9.00
N LYS A 270 -12.78 -3.94 8.71
CA LYS A 270 -13.22 -2.75 9.45
C LYS A 270 -13.26 -3.05 10.96
N ASP A 271 -12.80 -2.09 11.75
CA ASP A 271 -12.70 -2.14 13.22
C ASP A 271 -11.64 -3.13 13.76
N TRP A 272 -10.72 -3.60 12.92
CA TRP A 272 -9.51 -4.34 13.31
C TRP A 272 -8.25 -3.45 13.17
N THR A 273 -7.31 -3.58 14.12
CA THR A 273 -6.03 -2.85 14.11
C THR A 273 -4.95 -3.68 13.41
N PHE A 274 -4.23 -3.11 12.44
CA PHE A 274 -3.05 -3.75 11.85
C PHE A 274 -1.81 -3.60 12.74
N PHE A 275 -1.07 -4.68 12.96
CA PHE A 275 0.28 -4.65 13.53
C PHE A 275 1.11 -5.85 13.03
N GLN A 276 2.31 -5.59 12.50
CA GLN A 276 3.30 -6.59 12.06
C GLN A 276 2.69 -7.80 11.30
N GLY A 277 2.03 -7.55 10.16
CA GLY A 277 1.47 -8.60 9.29
C GLY A 277 0.20 -9.27 9.82
N ASN A 278 -0.34 -8.80 10.94
CA ASN A 278 -1.53 -9.36 11.60
C ASN A 278 -2.58 -8.27 11.85
N CYS A 279 -3.83 -8.71 11.95
CA CYS A 279 -4.98 -7.91 12.32
C CYS A 279 -5.48 -8.33 13.71
N TYR A 280 -5.77 -7.35 14.55
CA TYR A 280 -6.21 -7.52 15.93
C TYR A 280 -7.58 -6.90 16.14
N PHE A 281 -8.54 -7.67 16.64
CA PHE A 281 -9.86 -7.20 17.03
C PHE A 281 -9.95 -7.08 18.54
N MET A 282 -10.10 -5.87 19.06
CA MET A 282 -10.41 -5.63 20.46
C MET A 282 -11.93 -5.59 20.61
N SER A 283 -12.49 -6.49 21.42
CA SER A 283 -13.94 -6.60 21.54
C SER A 283 -14.60 -5.35 22.14
N ASN A 284 -15.88 -5.17 21.84
CA ASN A 284 -16.73 -4.12 22.41
C ASN A 284 -17.80 -4.65 23.39
N SER A 285 -17.87 -5.97 23.56
CA SER A 285 -18.62 -6.64 24.62
C SER A 285 -17.69 -7.54 25.43
N GLN A 286 -18.19 -8.07 26.54
CA GLN A 286 -17.47 -9.00 27.39
C GLN A 286 -18.03 -10.43 27.23
N ARG A 287 -17.20 -11.44 27.49
CA ARG A 287 -17.51 -12.88 27.50
C ARG A 287 -16.56 -13.60 28.46
N ASN A 288 -16.94 -14.79 28.93
CA ASN A 288 -16.01 -15.74 29.57
C ASN A 288 -14.95 -16.24 28.56
N TRP A 289 -13.85 -16.80 29.07
CA TRP A 289 -12.69 -17.14 28.24
C TRP A 289 -13.01 -18.15 27.12
N HIS A 290 -13.83 -19.15 27.42
CA HIS A 290 -14.23 -20.19 26.46
C HIS A 290 -15.09 -19.64 25.32
N ASP A 291 -16.04 -18.76 25.64
CA ASP A 291 -16.87 -18.07 24.65
C ASP A 291 -16.09 -17.02 23.84
N SER A 292 -14.99 -16.47 24.40
CA SER A 292 -14.03 -15.62 23.69
C SER A 292 -13.14 -16.39 22.72
N VAL A 293 -12.69 -17.61 23.06
CA VAL A 293 -12.02 -18.52 22.11
C VAL A 293 -12.94 -18.80 20.92
N THR A 294 -14.20 -19.15 21.20
CA THR A 294 -15.22 -19.42 20.17
C THR A 294 -15.51 -18.17 19.31
N ALA A 295 -15.66 -17.00 19.94
CA ALA A 295 -15.89 -15.72 19.23
C ALA A 295 -14.82 -15.41 18.18
N CYS A 296 -13.56 -15.73 18.46
CA CYS A 296 -12.49 -15.50 17.49
C CYS A 296 -12.54 -16.50 16.33
N GLN A 297 -12.89 -17.76 16.59
CA GLN A 297 -13.04 -18.78 15.55
C GLN A 297 -14.16 -18.43 14.57
N GLU A 298 -15.29 -17.90 15.06
CA GLU A 298 -16.42 -17.42 14.25
C GLU A 298 -16.00 -16.39 13.18
N VAL A 299 -15.01 -15.52 13.49
CA VAL A 299 -14.50 -14.47 12.58
C VAL A 299 -13.20 -14.86 11.85
N ARG A 300 -12.91 -16.17 11.77
CA ARG A 300 -11.72 -16.77 11.17
C ARG A 300 -10.41 -16.24 11.78
N ALA A 301 -10.37 -16.19 13.10
CA ALA A 301 -9.24 -15.74 13.90
C ALA A 301 -9.02 -16.68 15.10
N GLN A 302 -8.03 -16.36 15.93
CA GLN A 302 -7.74 -17.06 17.18
C GLN A 302 -7.72 -16.06 18.33
N LEU A 303 -8.09 -16.48 19.54
CA LEU A 303 -7.85 -15.68 20.75
C LEU A 303 -6.34 -15.44 20.88
N VAL A 304 -5.92 -14.19 21.13
CA VAL A 304 -4.57 -13.75 20.74
C VAL A 304 -3.44 -14.59 21.34
N VAL A 305 -2.64 -15.18 20.44
CA VAL A 305 -1.41 -15.89 20.79
C VAL A 305 -0.22 -14.99 20.47
N ILE A 306 0.51 -14.59 21.52
CA ILE A 306 1.58 -13.62 21.44
C ILE A 306 2.90 -14.32 21.10
N LYS A 307 3.60 -13.85 20.06
CA LYS A 307 4.83 -14.50 19.57
C LYS A 307 6.09 -13.66 19.76
N THR A 308 5.99 -12.34 19.94
CA THR A 308 7.15 -11.44 20.10
C THR A 308 6.98 -10.46 21.26
N ALA A 309 8.10 -9.90 21.73
CA ALA A 309 8.08 -8.89 22.78
C ALA A 309 7.44 -7.57 22.30
N GLU A 310 7.60 -7.28 21.00
CA GLU A 310 7.03 -6.14 20.30
C GLU A 310 5.50 -6.25 20.23
N GLU A 311 4.99 -7.45 19.95
CA GLU A 311 3.55 -7.75 19.96
C GLU A 311 2.96 -7.59 21.37
N GLN A 312 3.61 -8.16 22.40
CA GLN A 312 3.20 -7.99 23.79
C GLN A 312 3.11 -6.51 24.18
N ASN A 313 4.16 -5.74 23.90
CA ASN A 313 4.19 -4.30 24.21
C ASN A 313 3.11 -3.52 23.46
N PHE A 314 2.84 -3.87 22.19
CA PHE A 314 1.77 -3.27 21.39
C PHE A 314 0.38 -3.54 21.98
N LEU A 315 0.10 -4.79 22.36
CA LEU A 315 -1.19 -5.21 22.92
C LEU A 315 -1.43 -4.60 24.30
N GLN A 316 -0.43 -4.68 25.19
CA GLN A 316 -0.48 -4.07 26.52
C GLN A 316 -0.78 -2.56 26.42
N LEU A 317 -0.21 -1.86 25.44
CA LEU A 317 -0.48 -0.44 25.22
C LEU A 317 -1.95 -0.18 24.82
N GLN A 318 -2.60 -1.07 24.07
CA GLN A 318 -4.02 -0.89 23.71
C GLN A 318 -4.96 -1.18 24.90
N THR A 319 -4.67 -2.23 25.68
CA THR A 319 -5.48 -2.60 26.85
C THR A 319 -5.33 -1.58 27.98
N SER A 320 -4.10 -1.15 28.28
CA SER A 320 -3.82 -0.08 29.25
C SER A 320 -4.52 1.24 28.87
N ARG A 321 -4.50 1.63 27.59
CA ARG A 321 -5.16 2.86 27.12
C ARG A 321 -6.68 2.82 27.21
N SER A 322 -7.27 1.64 27.03
CA SER A 322 -8.73 1.47 27.11
C SER A 322 -9.23 1.18 28.53
N ASN A 323 -8.33 0.88 29.48
CA ASN A 323 -8.63 0.39 30.83
C ASN A 323 -9.58 -0.82 30.82
N ARG A 324 -9.37 -1.74 29.86
CA ARG A 324 -10.19 -2.95 29.67
C ARG A 324 -9.40 -4.22 29.98
N PHE A 325 -9.80 -4.92 31.04
CA PHE A 325 -9.39 -6.31 31.27
C PHE A 325 -9.77 -7.15 30.05
N SER A 326 -8.79 -7.83 29.46
CA SER A 326 -8.94 -8.46 28.14
C SER A 326 -8.32 -9.86 28.10
N TRP A 327 -9.10 -10.88 27.78
CA TRP A 327 -8.62 -12.25 27.60
C TRP A 327 -7.61 -12.37 26.46
N MET A 328 -6.55 -13.15 26.71
CA MET A 328 -5.62 -13.63 25.70
C MET A 328 -5.69 -15.15 25.58
N GLY A 329 -5.11 -15.70 24.51
CA GLY A 329 -5.16 -17.13 24.19
C GLY A 329 -4.18 -17.97 25.01
N LEU A 330 -4.12 -17.78 26.33
CA LEU A 330 -3.16 -18.40 27.26
C LEU A 330 -3.90 -18.92 28.50
N SER A 331 -3.68 -20.18 28.86
CA SER A 331 -4.31 -20.87 29.99
C SER A 331 -3.42 -22.01 30.49
N ASP A 332 -3.59 -22.45 31.74
CA ASP A 332 -2.94 -23.65 32.29
C ASP A 332 -3.94 -24.78 32.63
N LEU A 333 -5.20 -24.65 32.18
CA LEU A 333 -6.29 -25.63 32.22
C LEU A 333 -5.91 -27.12 32.00
N ASN A 334 -4.85 -27.39 31.21
CA ASN A 334 -4.38 -28.75 30.94
C ASN A 334 -3.50 -29.33 32.07
N GLN A 335 -2.76 -28.47 32.78
CA GLN A 335 -1.88 -28.79 33.89
C GLN A 335 -1.55 -27.51 34.67
N GLU A 336 -2.09 -27.41 35.88
CA GLU A 336 -1.78 -26.39 36.90
C GLU A 336 -0.31 -25.92 36.88
N GLY A 337 -0.10 -24.61 36.80
CA GLY A 337 1.20 -23.95 36.70
C GLY A 337 1.91 -24.08 35.35
N THR A 338 1.34 -24.81 34.37
CA THR A 338 1.95 -25.08 33.06
C THR A 338 1.19 -24.36 31.94
N TRP A 339 1.39 -23.05 31.89
CA TRP A 339 0.77 -22.14 30.94
C TRP A 339 1.06 -22.49 29.47
N GLN A 340 -0.01 -22.67 28.70
CA GLN A 340 -0.01 -23.05 27.29
C GLN A 340 -0.91 -22.11 26.47
N TRP A 341 -0.46 -21.77 25.26
CA TRP A 341 -1.24 -21.00 24.31
C TRP A 341 -2.29 -21.88 23.61
N VAL A 342 -3.40 -21.27 23.15
CA VAL A 342 -4.48 -21.95 22.41
C VAL A 342 -4.09 -22.51 21.03
N ASP A 343 -2.85 -22.29 20.58
CA ASP A 343 -2.25 -22.98 19.42
C ASP A 343 -1.41 -24.22 19.81
N GLY A 344 -1.38 -24.57 21.09
CA GLY A 344 -0.62 -25.68 21.66
C GLY A 344 0.82 -25.35 22.04
N SER A 345 1.34 -24.15 21.74
CA SER A 345 2.70 -23.78 22.12
C SER A 345 2.81 -23.46 23.62
N PRO A 346 3.91 -23.82 24.31
CA PRO A 346 4.09 -23.51 25.74
C PRO A 346 4.48 -22.04 25.96
N LEU A 347 4.20 -21.50 27.15
CA LEU A 347 4.70 -20.19 27.55
C LEU A 347 6.22 -20.20 27.70
N SER A 348 6.92 -19.35 26.96
CA SER A 348 8.39 -19.31 27.00
C SER A 348 8.93 -18.66 28.28
N PRO A 349 10.09 -19.08 28.81
CA PRO A 349 10.68 -18.48 30.02
C PRO A 349 10.93 -16.96 29.93
N SER A 350 11.19 -16.42 28.73
CA SER A 350 11.41 -14.98 28.53
C SER A 350 10.12 -14.15 28.59
N PHE A 351 8.95 -14.79 28.56
CA PHE A 351 7.63 -14.17 28.65
C PHE A 351 7.07 -14.17 30.08
N GLN A 352 7.64 -14.95 31.00
CA GLN A 352 7.26 -14.95 32.43
C GLN A 352 7.37 -13.56 33.10
N ARG A 353 8.18 -12.66 32.52
CA ARG A 353 8.36 -11.28 33.00
C ARG A 353 7.15 -10.35 32.81
N TYR A 354 6.10 -10.81 32.12
CA TYR A 354 4.93 -9.98 31.79
C TYR A 354 3.76 -10.15 32.76
N TRP A 355 3.78 -11.18 33.61
CA TRP A 355 2.91 -11.26 34.78
C TRP A 355 3.09 -10.06 35.69
N ASN A 356 2.00 -9.58 36.30
CA ASN A 356 2.05 -8.54 37.32
C ASN A 356 2.74 -9.06 38.59
N SER A 357 3.11 -8.13 39.49
CA SER A 357 3.79 -8.48 40.74
C SER A 357 2.87 -9.24 41.70
N GLY A 358 2.98 -10.56 41.69
CA GLY A 358 2.12 -11.49 42.45
C GLY A 358 1.71 -12.69 41.62
N GLU A 359 1.64 -12.50 40.29
CA GLU A 359 1.00 -13.43 39.36
C GLU A 359 2.02 -14.33 38.66
N PRO A 360 1.62 -15.51 38.16
CA PRO A 360 0.31 -16.13 38.36
C PRO A 360 0.18 -16.67 39.80
N ASN A 361 -0.95 -16.37 40.45
CA ASN A 361 -1.15 -16.63 41.88
C ASN A 361 -2.13 -17.80 42.18
N ASN A 362 -2.97 -18.17 41.21
CA ASN A 362 -4.05 -19.15 41.29
C ASN A 362 -5.01 -18.97 42.49
N SER A 363 -5.54 -17.77 42.70
CA SER A 363 -6.40 -17.41 43.83
C SER A 363 -7.86 -17.83 43.60
N GLY A 364 -8.05 -19.16 43.58
CA GLY A 364 -9.38 -19.77 43.48
C GLY A 364 -9.66 -20.41 42.14
N ASN A 365 -8.66 -21.11 41.57
CA ASN A 365 -8.74 -21.83 40.29
C ASN A 365 -8.82 -20.87 39.10
N GLU A 366 -7.76 -20.08 38.93
CA GLU A 366 -7.64 -18.94 38.02
C GLU A 366 -6.91 -19.29 36.70
N ASP A 367 -7.42 -20.29 35.99
CA ASP A 367 -6.68 -21.00 34.94
C ASP A 367 -6.53 -20.24 33.58
N CYS A 368 -6.90 -18.95 33.51
CA CYS A 368 -7.01 -18.17 32.28
C CYS A 368 -6.34 -16.80 32.36
N ALA A 369 -5.51 -16.43 31.37
CA ALA A 369 -4.75 -15.19 31.40
C ALA A 369 -5.48 -14.00 30.76
N GLU A 370 -5.48 -12.86 31.47
CA GLU A 370 -5.96 -11.56 31.00
C GLU A 370 -4.84 -10.52 30.96
N PHE A 371 -4.99 -9.51 30.10
CA PHE A 371 -4.28 -8.24 30.24
C PHE A 371 -4.89 -7.44 31.38
N SER A 372 -4.09 -7.11 32.39
CA SER A 372 -4.50 -6.39 33.59
C SER A 372 -3.50 -5.28 33.93
N GLY A 373 -3.96 -4.03 33.90
CA GLY A 373 -3.09 -2.86 34.08
C GLY A 373 -1.90 -2.85 33.11
N SER A 374 -0.69 -2.90 33.64
CA SER A 374 0.58 -2.87 32.89
C SER A 374 1.17 -4.24 32.54
N GLY A 375 0.55 -5.34 32.97
CA GLY A 375 1.02 -6.70 32.72
C GLY A 375 -0.14 -7.67 32.51
N TRP A 376 0.10 -8.92 32.88
CA TRP A 376 -0.88 -10.00 32.85
C TRP A 376 -1.34 -10.38 34.26
N ASN A 377 -2.56 -10.86 34.36
CA ASN A 377 -3.14 -11.46 35.56
C ASN A 377 -3.73 -12.81 35.17
N ASP A 378 -3.62 -13.80 36.05
CA ASP A 378 -4.40 -15.02 35.97
C ASP A 378 -5.75 -14.78 36.66
N ASN A 379 -6.83 -15.25 36.04
CA ASN A 379 -8.18 -14.97 36.51
C ASN A 379 -9.09 -16.17 36.18
N ARG A 380 -10.16 -16.33 36.94
CA ARG A 380 -11.12 -17.42 36.73
C ARG A 380 -11.72 -17.34 35.32
N CYS A 381 -11.66 -18.46 34.60
CA CYS A 381 -12.13 -18.54 33.22
C CYS A 381 -13.62 -18.22 33.01
N ASP A 382 -14.43 -18.16 34.07
CA ASP A 382 -15.86 -17.82 34.06
C ASP A 382 -16.16 -16.31 34.15
N VAL A 383 -15.14 -15.46 34.33
CA VAL A 383 -15.30 -13.99 34.39
C VAL A 383 -15.57 -13.39 33.01
N ASP A 384 -16.56 -12.51 32.92
CA ASP A 384 -16.84 -11.73 31.70
C ASP A 384 -15.83 -10.59 31.51
N ASN A 385 -14.84 -10.81 30.65
CA ASN A 385 -13.87 -9.80 30.22
C ASN A 385 -14.02 -9.45 28.73
N TYR A 386 -13.41 -8.35 28.30
CA TYR A 386 -13.18 -8.13 26.87
C TYR A 386 -12.22 -9.20 26.32
N TRP A 387 -12.03 -9.27 25.01
CA TRP A 387 -11.09 -10.23 24.42
C TRP A 387 -10.43 -9.67 23.17
N ILE A 388 -9.27 -10.23 22.82
CA ILE A 388 -8.52 -9.85 21.63
C ILE A 388 -8.39 -11.02 20.67
N CYS A 389 -8.94 -10.91 19.46
CA CYS A 389 -8.69 -11.87 18.39
C CYS A 389 -7.52 -11.44 17.51
N LYS A 390 -6.76 -12.41 17.00
CA LYS A 390 -5.66 -12.22 16.05
C LYS A 390 -5.87 -13.08 14.80
N LYS A 391 -5.61 -12.53 13.62
CA LYS A 391 -5.45 -13.29 12.37
C LYS A 391 -4.42 -12.63 11.45
N PRO A 392 -3.82 -13.35 10.48
CA PRO A 392 -2.99 -12.74 9.46
C PRO A 392 -3.73 -11.62 8.72
N ALA A 393 -3.00 -10.58 8.34
CA ALA A 393 -3.54 -9.54 7.48
C ALA A 393 -3.69 -10.04 6.05
N ALA A 394 -4.79 -9.66 5.41
CA ALA A 394 -5.00 -9.99 4.01
C ALA A 394 -4.09 -9.14 3.13
N CYS A 395 -3.72 -9.70 1.98
CA CYS A 395 -2.97 -8.97 0.97
C CYS A 395 -3.91 -8.12 0.11
N PHE A 396 -5.16 -8.55 -0.01
CA PHE A 396 -6.19 -7.96 -0.84
C PHE A 396 -7.43 -7.66 0.00
N ARG A 397 -8.27 -6.72 -0.48
CA ARG A 397 -9.63 -6.60 0.05
C ARG A 397 -10.48 -7.72 -0.52
N ASP A 398 -11.11 -8.48 0.38
CA ASP A 398 -12.35 -9.17 0.07
C ASP A 398 -13.36 -8.08 -0.36
N GLU A 399 -13.98 -8.26 -1.54
CA GLU A 399 -14.96 -7.33 -2.13
C GLU A 399 -16.36 -7.47 -1.54
#